data_AF-A0A372JFP8-F1
#
_entry.id   AF-A0A372JFP8-F1
#
_cell.length_a   1.000
_cell.length_b   1.000
_cell.length_c   1.000
_cell.angle_alpha   90.00
_cell.angle_beta   90.00
_cell.angle_gamma   90.00
#
_symmetry.space_group_name_H-M   'P 1'
#
loop_
_entity.id
_entity.type
_entity.pdbx_description
1 polymer ?
#
loop_
_entity_poly.entity_id
_entity_poly.type
_entity_poly.pdbx_seq_one_letter_code
_entity_poly.pdbx_strand_id
1 'polypeptide(L)'
;MTLTAGRPASRERRSPRPPGMFWLVAAGYVLHVGVRIALSWGRHSPVFLPDEAGYLVAGRWLAGGPGMDLTGQTFYQAGYSLLFTPVYWFTHSPATVYRTVLVLNAVVGALAFPLGRAFLVRCGLGRHESVLLAWAAAFLPAVTLYSTTAMTDAVLPVLVLGWLLALDRFVRTGGRAWGVASGLLAAYMYATHMRGMIILAVHCAVVAALFVLRRAPRVAAGWLRREDAGKACDEDAGAVRDEGAGAARGKGAGWRPA
;
A
#
# COMPACT_ATOMS: atom_id res chain seq x y z
N MET A 1 -4.47 51.27 29.09
CA MET A 1 -4.03 49.86 29.13
C MET A 1 -5.00 49.07 28.27
N THR A 2 -4.68 48.94 26.98
CA THR A 2 -5.64 48.54 25.93
C THR A 2 -5.35 47.09 25.54
N LEU A 3 -6.27 46.18 25.88
CA LEU A 3 -6.23 44.76 25.53
C LEU A 3 -6.44 44.60 24.03
N THR A 4 -5.39 44.27 23.29
CA THR A 4 -5.46 43.84 21.90
C THR A 4 -6.01 42.42 21.83
N ALA A 5 -7.28 42.31 21.45
CA ALA A 5 -7.95 41.05 21.16
C ALA A 5 -7.26 40.33 19.98
N GLY A 6 -6.69 39.15 20.25
CA GLY A 6 -6.06 38.30 19.24
C GLY A 6 -7.09 37.82 18.20
N ARG A 7 -6.82 38.11 16.93
CA ARG A 7 -7.59 37.61 15.78
C ARG A 7 -7.59 36.07 15.78
N PRO A 8 -8.74 35.40 15.60
CA PRO A 8 -8.78 33.94 15.48
C PRO A 8 -8.06 33.52 14.19
N ALA A 9 -7.14 32.56 14.32
CA ALA A 9 -6.42 31.96 13.21
C ALA A 9 -7.41 31.44 12.16
N SER A 10 -7.30 31.97 10.94
CA SER A 10 -8.08 31.55 9.78
C SER A 10 -7.84 30.07 9.52
N ARG A 11 -8.90 29.25 9.68
CA ARG A 11 -8.93 27.86 9.24
C ARG A 11 -8.71 27.84 7.73
N GLU A 12 -7.49 27.60 7.29
CA GLU A 12 -7.18 27.35 5.88
C GLU A 12 -8.07 26.22 5.37
N ARG A 13 -8.94 26.58 4.41
CA ARG A 13 -9.75 25.62 3.67
C ARG A 13 -8.80 24.73 2.88
N ARG A 14 -8.64 23.47 3.31
CA ARG A 14 -7.97 22.45 2.49
C ARG A 14 -8.62 22.44 1.11
N SER A 15 -7.85 22.82 0.10
CA SER A 15 -8.27 22.82 -1.30
C SER A 15 -8.83 21.42 -1.65
N PRO A 16 -10.00 21.33 -2.30
CA PRO A 16 -10.58 20.06 -2.71
C PRO A 16 -9.54 19.25 -3.49
N ARG A 17 -9.35 17.97 -3.13
CA ARG A 17 -8.49 17.10 -3.93
C ARG A 17 -9.12 16.95 -5.31
N PRO A 18 -8.38 17.12 -6.41
CA PRO A 18 -8.94 16.97 -7.74
C PRO A 18 -9.44 15.51 -7.89
N PRO A 19 -10.70 15.29 -8.28
CA PRO A 19 -11.29 13.95 -8.39
C PRO A 19 -10.53 13.05 -9.38
N GLY A 20 -9.82 13.62 -10.35
CA GLY A 20 -9.07 12.88 -11.36
C GLY A 20 -7.99 11.95 -10.81
N MET A 21 -7.35 12.27 -9.69
CA MET A 21 -6.29 11.40 -9.13
C MET A 21 -6.84 10.10 -8.56
N PHE A 22 -8.02 10.14 -7.93
CA PHE A 22 -8.67 8.93 -7.43
C PHE A 22 -9.01 7.99 -8.58
N TRP A 23 -9.62 8.54 -9.64
CA TRP A 23 -9.98 7.78 -10.84
C TRP A 23 -8.76 7.23 -11.57
N LEU A 24 -7.65 7.98 -11.63
CA LEU A 24 -6.40 7.49 -12.21
C LEU A 24 -5.86 6.27 -11.44
N VAL A 25 -5.85 6.35 -10.11
CA VAL A 25 -5.38 5.22 -9.28
C VAL A 25 -6.33 4.03 -9.38
N ALA A 26 -7.64 4.26 -9.42
CA ALA A 26 -8.64 3.21 -9.58
C ALA A 26 -8.53 2.52 -10.96
N ALA A 27 -8.44 3.30 -12.04
CA ALA A 27 -8.24 2.78 -13.39
C ALA A 27 -6.94 1.99 -13.48
N GLY A 28 -5.87 2.52 -12.88
CA GLY A 28 -4.61 1.82 -12.81
C GLY A 28 -4.68 0.48 -12.06
N TYR A 29 -5.35 0.45 -10.91
CA TYR A 29 -5.60 -0.78 -10.17
C TYR A 29 -6.35 -1.82 -11.03
N VAL A 30 -7.44 -1.40 -11.69
CA VAL A 30 -8.23 -2.28 -12.57
C VAL A 30 -7.38 -2.83 -13.72
N LEU A 31 -6.55 -2.00 -14.34
CA LEU A 31 -5.63 -2.45 -15.40
C LEU A 31 -4.61 -3.46 -14.87
N HIS A 32 -4.06 -3.24 -13.68
CA HIS A 32 -3.17 -4.20 -13.02
C HIS A 32 -3.85 -5.55 -12.71
N VAL A 33 -5.13 -5.55 -12.33
CA VAL A 33 -5.92 -6.79 -12.16
C VAL A 33 -6.09 -7.47 -13.52
N GLY A 34 -6.53 -6.73 -14.54
CA GLY A 34 -6.77 -7.25 -15.89
C GLY A 34 -5.53 -7.89 -16.51
N VAL A 35 -4.37 -7.25 -16.39
CA VAL A 35 -3.10 -7.82 -16.89
C VAL A 35 -2.75 -9.12 -16.18
N ARG A 36 -2.88 -9.19 -14.86
CA ARG A 36 -2.58 -10.44 -14.11
C ARG A 36 -3.53 -11.57 -14.46
N ILE A 37 -4.82 -11.26 -14.62
CA ILE A 37 -5.80 -12.24 -15.11
C ILE A 37 -5.42 -12.73 -16.51
N ALA A 38 -5.11 -11.82 -17.44
CA ALA A 38 -4.70 -12.17 -18.79
C ALA A 38 -3.45 -13.07 -18.81
N LEU A 39 -2.44 -12.77 -17.99
CA LEU A 39 -1.23 -13.59 -17.85
C LEU A 39 -1.52 -14.98 -17.26
N SER A 40 -2.58 -15.11 -16.45
CA SER A 40 -2.99 -16.38 -15.84
C SER A 40 -4.01 -17.18 -16.65
N TRP A 41 -4.57 -16.61 -17.74
CA TRP A 41 -5.75 -17.15 -18.42
C TRP A 41 -5.61 -18.60 -18.90
N GLY A 42 -4.43 -18.95 -19.41
CA GLY A 42 -4.13 -20.31 -19.90
C GLY A 42 -3.79 -21.33 -18.81
N ARG A 43 -3.81 -20.96 -17.52
CA ARG A 43 -3.40 -21.85 -16.43
C ARG A 43 -4.57 -22.63 -15.87
N HIS A 44 -4.47 -23.95 -15.98
CA HIS A 44 -5.53 -24.90 -15.60
C HIS A 44 -5.09 -25.82 -14.45
N SER A 45 -3.79 -25.86 -14.18
CA SER A 45 -3.18 -26.72 -13.17
C SER A 45 -2.00 -25.99 -12.53
N PRO A 46 -1.64 -26.37 -11.29
CA PRO A 46 -0.40 -25.95 -10.64
C PRO A 46 0.82 -26.14 -11.54
N VAL A 47 1.75 -25.18 -11.51
CA VAL A 47 3.01 -25.19 -12.26
C VAL A 47 4.18 -25.54 -11.32
N PHE A 48 4.15 -25.05 -10.09
CA PHE A 48 5.15 -25.30 -9.06
C PHE A 48 4.64 -26.33 -8.06
N LEU A 49 5.01 -27.59 -8.30
CA LEU A 49 4.78 -28.69 -7.37
C LEU A 49 6.06 -28.95 -6.56
N PRO A 50 5.97 -29.22 -5.25
CA PRO A 50 4.75 -29.41 -4.44
C PRO A 50 4.11 -28.11 -3.91
N ASP A 51 4.73 -26.95 -4.09
CA ASP A 51 4.38 -25.70 -3.40
C ASP A 51 2.91 -25.27 -3.57
N GLU A 52 2.43 -25.16 -4.81
CA GLU A 52 1.04 -24.76 -5.08
C GLU A 52 0.05 -25.82 -4.58
N ALA A 53 0.39 -27.10 -4.70
CA ALA A 53 -0.46 -28.20 -4.22
C ALA A 53 -0.60 -28.18 -2.69
N GLY A 54 0.49 -27.88 -1.96
CA GLY A 54 0.47 -27.75 -0.50
C GLY A 54 -0.55 -26.72 -0.03
N TYR A 55 -0.53 -25.52 -0.61
CA TYR A 55 -1.47 -24.46 -0.24
C TYR A 55 -2.92 -24.78 -0.63
N LEU A 56 -3.14 -25.36 -1.81
CA LEU A 56 -4.48 -25.75 -2.26
C LEU A 56 -5.07 -26.85 -1.36
N VAL A 57 -4.30 -27.89 -1.04
CA VAL A 57 -4.74 -28.95 -0.12
C VAL A 57 -5.02 -28.39 1.27
N ALA A 58 -4.17 -27.50 1.79
CA ALA A 58 -4.41 -26.86 3.07
C ALA A 58 -5.74 -26.07 3.06
N GLY A 59 -6.04 -25.33 1.98
CA GLY A 59 -7.32 -24.63 1.84
C GLY A 59 -8.52 -25.57 1.79
N ARG A 60 -8.40 -26.70 1.08
CA ARG A 60 -9.44 -27.74 1.04
C ARG A 60 -9.67 -28.36 2.42
N TRP A 61 -8.60 -28.67 3.14
CA TRP A 61 -8.67 -29.25 4.48
C TRP A 61 -9.31 -28.29 5.47
N LEU A 62 -8.94 -27.00 5.43
CA LEU A 62 -9.56 -25.95 6.24
C LEU A 62 -11.06 -25.76 5.94
N ALA A 63 -11.49 -26.06 4.71
CA ALA A 63 -12.91 -26.05 4.34
C ALA A 63 -13.68 -27.31 4.79
N GLY A 64 -13.02 -28.25 5.48
CA GLY A 64 -13.60 -29.53 5.93
C GLY A 64 -13.47 -30.68 4.92
N GLY A 65 -12.73 -30.48 3.82
CA GLY A 65 -12.44 -31.52 2.84
C GLY A 65 -11.29 -32.46 3.24
N PRO A 66 -11.01 -33.48 2.42
CA PRO A 66 -9.94 -34.44 2.71
C PRO A 66 -8.56 -33.77 2.66
N GLY A 67 -7.70 -34.12 3.61
CA GLY A 67 -6.29 -33.74 3.61
C GLY A 67 -5.48 -34.48 2.54
N MET A 68 -4.16 -34.36 2.63
CA MET A 68 -3.19 -35.16 1.88
C MET A 68 -2.00 -35.41 2.80
N ASP A 69 -1.41 -36.60 2.72
CA ASP A 69 -0.14 -36.85 3.40
C ASP A 69 0.97 -36.09 2.67
N LEU A 70 1.52 -35.08 3.35
CA LEU A 70 2.64 -34.27 2.90
C LEU A 70 3.91 -34.57 3.73
N THR A 71 3.95 -35.70 4.43
CA THR A 71 5.13 -36.12 5.21
C THR A 71 6.36 -36.17 4.31
N GLY A 72 7.45 -35.57 4.78
CA GLY A 72 8.70 -35.45 4.02
C GLY A 72 8.75 -34.31 3.01
N GLN A 73 7.67 -33.51 2.87
CA GLN A 73 7.66 -32.29 2.05
C GLN A 73 7.93 -31.04 2.90
N THR A 74 8.15 -29.90 2.24
CA THR A 74 8.32 -28.61 2.91
C THR A 74 7.08 -28.25 3.73
N PHE A 75 7.29 -27.60 4.88
CA PHE A 75 6.19 -27.12 5.71
C PHE A 75 5.55 -25.86 5.10
N TYR A 76 4.26 -25.95 4.77
CA TYR A 76 3.48 -24.84 4.23
C TYR A 76 2.56 -24.26 5.31
N GLN A 77 2.64 -22.95 5.54
CA GLN A 77 1.81 -22.31 6.54
C GLN A 77 0.41 -22.02 5.98
N ALA A 78 -0.61 -22.16 6.83
CA ALA A 78 -2.01 -22.12 6.43
C ALA A 78 -2.56 -20.71 6.14
N GLY A 79 -1.84 -19.64 6.49
CA GLY A 79 -2.34 -18.26 6.43
C GLY A 79 -2.72 -17.83 5.02
N TYR A 80 -1.93 -18.19 4.01
CA TYR A 80 -2.30 -17.93 2.61
C TYR A 80 -3.53 -18.72 2.19
N SER A 81 -3.64 -19.99 2.61
CA SER A 81 -4.79 -20.86 2.30
C SER A 81 -6.10 -20.34 2.86
N LEU A 82 -6.09 -19.64 3.99
CA LEU A 82 -7.28 -19.00 4.56
C LEU A 82 -7.94 -18.00 3.59
N LEU A 83 -7.15 -17.32 2.76
CA LEU A 83 -7.65 -16.31 1.81
C LEU A 83 -8.68 -16.89 0.83
N PHE A 84 -8.48 -18.13 0.40
CA PHE A 84 -9.32 -18.79 -0.60
C PHE A 84 -10.04 -20.03 -0.09
N THR A 85 -9.93 -20.35 1.21
CA THR A 85 -10.70 -21.43 1.85
C THR A 85 -12.21 -21.34 1.54
N PRO A 86 -12.86 -20.16 1.58
CA PRO A 86 -14.28 -20.06 1.26
C PRO A 86 -14.66 -20.50 -0.15
N VAL A 87 -13.71 -20.51 -1.11
CA VAL A 87 -13.97 -20.95 -2.49
C VAL A 87 -14.41 -22.42 -2.53
N TYR A 88 -13.87 -23.25 -1.64
CA TYR A 88 -14.21 -24.67 -1.53
C TYR A 88 -15.64 -24.92 -1.06
N TRP A 89 -16.30 -23.94 -0.44
CA TRP A 89 -17.72 -24.07 -0.08
C TRP A 89 -18.65 -23.91 -1.28
N PHE A 90 -18.18 -23.29 -2.36
CA PHE A 90 -18.97 -23.05 -3.57
C PHE A 90 -18.66 -24.02 -4.70
N THR A 91 -17.45 -24.60 -4.73
CA THR A 91 -17.04 -25.52 -5.79
C THR A 91 -16.04 -26.55 -5.31
N HIS A 92 -16.16 -27.76 -5.87
CA HIS A 92 -15.24 -28.87 -5.62
C HIS A 92 -14.35 -29.19 -6.84
N SER A 93 -14.55 -28.48 -7.96
CA SER A 93 -13.74 -28.64 -9.17
C SER A 93 -12.32 -28.08 -8.94
N PRO A 94 -11.25 -28.90 -8.99
CA PRO A 94 -9.90 -28.44 -8.74
C PRO A 94 -9.46 -27.33 -9.70
N ALA A 95 -9.84 -27.43 -10.98
CA ALA A 95 -9.52 -26.43 -11.99
C ALA A 95 -10.23 -25.09 -11.71
N THR A 96 -11.49 -25.14 -11.27
CA THR A 96 -12.25 -23.94 -10.92
C THR A 96 -11.65 -23.27 -9.69
N VAL A 97 -11.35 -24.03 -8.63
CA VAL A 97 -10.71 -23.49 -7.43
C VAL A 97 -9.38 -22.83 -7.79
N TYR A 98 -8.52 -23.53 -8.54
CA TYR A 98 -7.22 -23.01 -8.93
C TYR A 98 -7.33 -21.66 -9.66
N ARG A 99 -8.20 -21.57 -10.67
CA ARG A 99 -8.43 -20.31 -11.39
C ARG A 99 -8.98 -19.21 -10.49
N THR A 100 -9.90 -19.53 -9.57
CA THR A 100 -10.41 -18.56 -8.60
C THR A 100 -9.30 -18.05 -7.69
N VAL A 101 -8.37 -18.90 -7.26
CA VAL A 101 -7.18 -18.49 -6.49
C VAL A 101 -6.32 -17.52 -7.30
N LEU A 102 -6.08 -17.79 -8.59
CA LEU A 102 -5.32 -16.87 -9.45
C LEU A 102 -6.02 -15.51 -9.60
N VAL A 103 -7.34 -15.49 -9.70
CA VAL A 103 -8.13 -14.24 -9.71
C VAL A 103 -8.01 -13.50 -8.38
N LEU A 104 -8.11 -14.19 -7.24
CA LEU A 104 -7.92 -13.59 -5.92
C LEU A 104 -6.50 -13.00 -5.79
N ASN A 105 -5.49 -13.71 -6.26
CA ASN A 105 -4.11 -13.22 -6.29
C ASN A 105 -3.93 -12.02 -7.20
N ALA A 106 -4.61 -11.97 -8.35
CA ALA A 106 -4.62 -10.81 -9.22
C ALA A 106 -5.24 -9.57 -8.53
N VAL A 107 -6.39 -9.75 -7.87
CA VAL A 107 -7.11 -8.69 -7.14
C VAL A 107 -6.31 -8.18 -5.96
N VAL A 108 -5.78 -9.08 -5.12
CA VAL A 108 -4.98 -8.71 -3.95
C VAL A 108 -3.65 -8.15 -4.39
N GLY A 109 -2.89 -8.84 -5.24
CA GLY A 109 -1.56 -8.42 -5.70
C GLY A 109 -1.57 -7.05 -6.41
N ALA A 110 -2.64 -6.71 -7.12
CA ALA A 110 -2.79 -5.38 -7.73
C ALA A 110 -2.86 -4.24 -6.71
N LEU A 111 -3.19 -4.50 -5.42
CA LEU A 111 -3.16 -3.50 -4.35
C LEU A 111 -1.74 -2.98 -4.07
N ALA A 112 -0.69 -3.66 -4.56
CA ALA A 112 0.68 -3.17 -4.49
C ALA A 112 0.82 -1.77 -5.12
N PHE A 113 0.06 -1.47 -6.18
CA PHE A 113 0.05 -0.15 -6.80
C PHE A 113 -0.49 0.96 -5.88
N PRO A 114 -1.78 0.94 -5.44
CA PRO A 114 -2.30 2.00 -4.59
C PRO A 114 -1.59 2.09 -3.24
N LEU A 115 -1.20 0.96 -2.63
CA LEU A 115 -0.46 0.97 -1.37
C LEU A 115 0.98 1.46 -1.55
N GLY A 116 1.65 1.07 -2.64
CA GLY A 116 2.98 1.55 -2.99
C GLY A 116 2.98 3.07 -3.20
N ARG A 117 1.97 3.60 -3.92
CA ARG A 117 1.78 5.04 -4.07
C ARG A 117 1.58 5.72 -2.73
N ALA A 118 0.72 5.16 -1.87
CA ALA A 118 0.49 5.71 -0.54
C ALA A 118 1.79 5.74 0.28
N PHE A 119 2.59 4.68 0.23
CA PHE A 119 3.89 4.59 0.88
C PHE A 119 4.89 5.64 0.34
N LEU A 120 5.03 5.76 -0.99
CA LEU A 120 5.93 6.74 -1.61
C LEU A 120 5.57 8.19 -1.26
N VAL A 121 4.28 8.52 -1.21
CA VAL A 121 3.83 9.84 -0.74
C VAL A 121 4.22 10.07 0.72
N ARG A 122 4.23 9.03 1.56
CA ARG A 122 4.71 9.14 2.96
C ARG A 122 6.22 9.34 3.03
N CYS A 123 6.97 8.85 2.05
CA CYS A 123 8.41 9.11 1.89
C CYS A 123 8.73 10.51 1.34
N GLY A 124 7.72 11.35 1.08
CA GLY A 124 7.91 12.73 0.62
C GLY A 124 7.97 12.90 -0.90
N LEU A 125 7.68 11.85 -1.67
CA LEU A 125 7.64 11.97 -3.13
C LEU A 125 6.43 12.80 -3.58
N GLY A 126 6.64 13.54 -4.67
CA GLY A 126 5.58 14.26 -5.36
C GLY A 126 4.48 13.34 -5.89
N ARG A 127 3.34 13.95 -6.22
CA ARG A 127 2.11 13.20 -6.57
C ARG A 127 2.22 12.44 -7.89
N HIS A 128 2.99 12.94 -8.84
CA HIS A 128 3.13 12.35 -10.16
C HIS A 128 4.19 11.25 -10.14
N GLU A 129 5.31 11.53 -9.51
CA GLU A 129 6.44 10.62 -9.30
C GLU A 129 6.00 9.38 -8.51
N SER A 130 5.22 9.58 -7.44
CA SER A 130 4.68 8.46 -6.65
C SER A 130 3.72 7.57 -7.45
N VAL A 131 2.96 8.11 -8.41
CA VAL A 131 2.11 7.29 -9.29
C VAL A 131 2.98 6.49 -10.24
N LEU A 132 3.91 7.14 -10.95
CA LEU A 132 4.75 6.49 -11.95
C LEU A 132 5.64 5.40 -11.34
N LEU A 133 6.27 5.68 -10.19
CA LEU A 133 7.13 4.72 -9.51
C LEU A 133 6.33 3.56 -8.91
N ALA A 134 5.17 3.82 -8.30
CA ALA A 134 4.33 2.75 -7.78
C ALA A 134 3.77 1.87 -8.91
N TRP A 135 3.41 2.47 -10.05
CA TRP A 135 2.97 1.77 -11.24
C TRP A 135 4.04 0.82 -11.77
N ALA A 136 5.25 1.35 -11.97
CA ALA A 136 6.40 0.56 -12.41
C ALA A 136 6.75 -0.55 -11.41
N ALA A 137 6.78 -0.23 -10.11
CA ALA A 137 7.06 -1.20 -9.05
C ALA A 137 6.03 -2.33 -9.01
N ALA A 138 4.75 -2.02 -9.19
CA ALA A 138 3.68 -3.02 -9.24
C ALA A 138 3.69 -3.87 -10.51
N PHE A 139 4.47 -3.50 -11.54
CA PHE A 139 4.72 -4.30 -12.73
C PHE A 139 6.02 -5.09 -12.69
N LEU A 140 6.86 -4.92 -11.66
CA LEU A 140 8.11 -5.67 -11.53
C LEU A 140 7.86 -7.17 -11.72
N PRO A 141 8.69 -7.88 -12.51
CA PRO A 141 8.44 -9.27 -12.87
C PRO A 141 8.18 -10.18 -11.67
N ALA A 142 8.88 -9.99 -10.56
CA ALA A 142 8.64 -10.76 -9.34
C ALA A 142 7.21 -10.57 -8.80
N VAL A 143 6.69 -9.34 -8.78
CA VAL A 143 5.37 -9.02 -8.23
C VAL A 143 4.25 -9.51 -9.16
N THR A 144 4.46 -9.46 -10.48
CA THR A 144 3.47 -9.89 -11.47
C THR A 144 3.50 -11.39 -11.69
N LEU A 145 4.68 -12.01 -11.82
CA LEU A 145 4.80 -13.45 -12.06
C LEU A 145 4.23 -14.26 -10.90
N TYR A 146 4.57 -13.97 -9.65
CA TYR A 146 4.06 -14.76 -8.53
C TYR A 146 2.56 -14.58 -8.30
N SER A 147 1.96 -13.46 -8.75
CA SER A 147 0.50 -13.31 -8.72
C SER A 147 -0.25 -14.26 -9.68
N THR A 148 0.47 -14.91 -10.59
CA THR A 148 -0.10 -15.88 -11.53
C THR A 148 -0.03 -17.33 -11.04
N THR A 149 0.49 -17.57 -9.83
CA THR A 149 0.55 -18.90 -9.20
C THR A 149 -0.11 -18.90 -7.84
N ALA A 150 -0.47 -20.09 -7.33
CA ALA A 150 -1.04 -20.25 -6.01
C ALA A 150 0.05 -20.23 -4.92
N MET A 151 0.79 -19.12 -4.82
CA MET A 151 1.89 -18.95 -3.88
C MET A 151 1.73 -17.72 -3.00
N THR A 152 2.36 -17.77 -1.83
CA THR A 152 2.38 -16.68 -0.83
C THR A 152 2.95 -15.37 -1.38
N ASP A 153 3.91 -15.44 -2.30
CA ASP A 153 4.56 -14.26 -2.88
C ASP A 153 3.58 -13.37 -3.68
N ALA A 154 2.41 -13.90 -4.06
CA ALA A 154 1.34 -13.12 -4.66
C ALA A 154 0.78 -12.03 -3.71
N VAL A 155 0.78 -12.28 -2.40
CA VAL A 155 0.14 -11.41 -1.41
C VAL A 155 1.12 -10.71 -0.48
N LEU A 156 2.34 -11.25 -0.30
CA LEU A 156 3.33 -10.71 0.63
C LEU A 156 3.68 -9.23 0.39
N PRO A 157 3.93 -8.75 -0.85
CA PRO A 157 4.25 -7.33 -1.07
C PRO A 157 3.15 -6.39 -0.55
N VAL A 158 1.90 -6.80 -0.71
CA VAL A 158 0.72 -6.05 -0.29
C VAL A 158 0.60 -6.05 1.23
N LEU A 159 0.80 -7.20 1.87
CA LEU A 159 0.80 -7.31 3.33
C LEU A 159 1.91 -6.46 3.96
N VAL A 160 3.11 -6.46 3.39
CA VAL A 160 4.25 -5.65 3.88
C VAL A 160 3.96 -4.16 3.73
N LEU A 161 3.45 -3.70 2.58
CA LEU A 161 3.08 -2.30 2.38
C LEU A 161 1.95 -1.86 3.32
N GLY A 162 0.93 -2.70 3.49
CA GLY A 162 -0.16 -2.47 4.44
C GLY A 162 0.35 -2.36 5.87
N TRP A 163 1.26 -3.27 6.26
CA TRP A 163 1.88 -3.27 7.59
C TRP A 163 2.71 -2.01 7.83
N LEU A 164 3.54 -1.60 6.88
CA LEU A 164 4.34 -0.36 6.98
C LEU A 164 3.46 0.87 7.15
N LEU A 165 2.39 0.98 6.36
CA LEU A 165 1.45 2.10 6.43
C LEU A 165 0.69 2.13 7.76
N ALA A 166 0.21 0.96 8.23
CA ALA A 166 -0.48 0.85 9.51
C ALA A 166 0.46 1.16 10.69
N LEU A 167 1.69 0.66 10.65
CA LEU A 167 2.70 0.88 11.67
C LEU A 167 3.14 2.35 11.72
N ASP A 168 3.43 2.97 10.56
CA ASP A 168 3.72 4.41 10.48
C ASP A 168 2.59 5.24 11.08
N ARG A 169 1.34 4.90 10.78
CA ARG A 169 0.18 5.60 11.32
C ARG A 169 0.04 5.40 12.83
N PHE A 170 0.29 4.18 13.32
CA PHE A 170 0.29 3.87 14.74
C PHE A 170 1.37 4.65 15.49
N VAL A 171 2.61 4.64 15.02
CA VAL A 171 3.75 5.34 15.62
C VAL A 171 3.50 6.84 15.70
N ARG A 172 2.90 7.43 14.66
CA ARG A 172 2.69 8.89 14.60
C ARG A 172 1.47 9.35 15.38
N THR A 173 0.36 8.64 15.29
CA THR A 173 -0.93 9.10 15.84
C THR A 173 -1.31 8.44 17.16
N GLY A 174 -0.78 7.25 17.42
CA GLY A 174 -1.14 6.47 18.58
C GLY A 174 -2.50 5.83 18.57
N GLY A 175 -3.19 5.87 17.43
CA GLY A 175 -4.51 5.27 17.30
C GLY A 175 -4.44 3.77 17.55
N ARG A 176 -5.16 3.29 18.57
CA ARG A 176 -5.25 1.85 18.92
C ARG A 176 -5.64 0.99 17.72
N ALA A 177 -6.55 1.47 16.88
CA ALA A 177 -6.97 0.78 15.66
C ALA A 177 -5.79 0.49 14.71
N TRP A 178 -4.85 1.44 14.55
CA TRP A 178 -3.66 1.25 13.71
C TRP A 178 -2.63 0.32 14.34
N GLY A 179 -2.52 0.34 15.68
CA GLY A 179 -1.72 -0.62 16.43
C GLY A 179 -2.24 -2.05 16.26
N VAL A 180 -3.54 -2.24 16.42
CA VAL A 180 -4.20 -3.54 16.19
C VAL A 180 -4.05 -3.98 14.73
N ALA A 181 -4.31 -3.09 13.76
CA ALA A 181 -4.17 -3.41 12.34
C ALA A 181 -2.73 -3.83 11.98
N SER A 182 -1.72 -3.10 12.44
CA SER A 182 -0.31 -3.45 12.19
C SER A 182 0.09 -4.75 12.89
N GLY A 183 -0.36 -5.01 14.12
CA GLY A 183 -0.13 -6.28 14.81
C GLY A 183 -0.79 -7.47 14.11
N LEU A 184 -2.05 -7.32 13.69
CA LEU A 184 -2.77 -8.37 12.94
C LEU A 184 -2.10 -8.67 11.60
N LEU A 185 -1.66 -7.65 10.86
CA LEU A 185 -0.92 -7.85 9.61
C LEU A 185 0.42 -8.56 9.84
N ALA A 186 1.15 -8.22 10.90
CA ALA A 186 2.40 -8.90 11.25
C ALA A 186 2.18 -10.38 11.60
N ALA A 187 1.18 -10.67 12.42
CA ALA A 187 0.80 -12.04 12.77
C ALA A 187 0.31 -12.83 11.54
N TYR A 188 -0.50 -12.21 10.69
CA TYR A 188 -0.98 -12.84 9.46
C TYR A 188 0.15 -13.13 8.48
N MET A 189 1.15 -12.24 8.32
CA MET A 189 2.34 -12.52 7.51
C MET A 189 3.14 -13.71 8.06
N TYR A 190 3.31 -13.81 9.38
CA TYR A 190 3.94 -14.98 10.00
C TYR A 190 3.14 -16.27 9.73
N ALA A 191 1.81 -16.21 9.78
CA ALA A 191 0.95 -17.33 9.42
C ALA A 191 0.94 -17.62 7.91
N THR A 192 1.35 -16.67 7.07
CA THR A 192 1.35 -16.78 5.60
C THR A 192 2.64 -17.41 5.11
N HIS A 193 3.79 -16.92 5.56
CA HIS A 193 5.11 -17.36 5.09
C HIS A 193 6.14 -17.25 6.22
N MET A 194 7.11 -18.18 6.29
CA MET A 194 8.19 -18.16 7.28
C MET A 194 8.97 -16.84 7.30
N ARG A 195 9.12 -16.16 6.16
CA ARG A 195 9.75 -14.82 6.08
C ARG A 195 9.00 -13.77 6.91
N GLY A 196 7.71 -13.98 7.14
CA GLY A 196 6.89 -13.15 8.03
C GLY A 196 7.34 -13.20 9.49
N MET A 197 8.13 -14.19 9.91
CA MET A 197 8.72 -14.22 11.27
C MET A 197 9.61 -13.00 11.54
N ILE A 198 10.34 -12.53 10.51
CA ILE A 198 11.21 -11.35 10.62
C ILE A 198 10.34 -10.12 10.85
N ILE A 199 9.24 -9.99 10.09
CA ILE A 199 8.33 -8.86 10.22
C ILE A 199 7.65 -8.86 11.60
N LEU A 200 7.23 -10.03 12.09
CA LEU A 200 6.65 -10.16 13.43
C LEU A 200 7.67 -9.79 14.53
N ALA A 201 8.91 -10.26 14.42
CA ALA A 201 9.98 -9.92 15.36
C ALA A 201 10.27 -8.41 15.37
N VAL A 202 10.38 -7.79 14.19
CA VAL A 202 10.56 -6.34 14.05
C VAL A 202 9.36 -5.59 14.65
N HIS A 203 8.14 -6.04 14.40
CA HIS A 203 6.95 -5.42 14.98
C HIS A 203 6.96 -5.47 16.51
N CYS A 204 7.25 -6.63 17.10
CA CYS A 204 7.38 -6.78 18.56
C CYS A 204 8.49 -5.87 19.12
N ALA A 205 9.65 -5.80 18.46
CA ALA A 205 10.75 -4.93 18.87
C ALA A 205 10.36 -3.44 18.84
N VAL A 206 9.65 -2.99 17.79
CA VAL A 206 9.16 -1.61 17.70
C VAL A 206 8.15 -1.31 18.80
N VAL A 207 7.18 -2.20 19.05
CA VAL A 207 6.19 -2.02 20.12
C VAL A 207 6.84 -2.00 21.50
N ALA A 208 7.79 -2.90 21.76
CA ALA A 208 8.57 -2.93 23.00
C ALA A 208 9.38 -1.64 23.18
N ALA A 209 10.05 -1.15 22.14
CA ALA A 209 10.79 0.11 22.19
C ALA A 209 9.88 1.31 22.49
N LEU A 210 8.68 1.38 21.88
CA LEU A 210 7.70 2.43 22.18
C LEU A 210 7.25 2.38 23.65
N PHE A 211 7.05 1.18 24.19
CA PHE A 211 6.67 0.96 25.58
C PHE A 211 7.80 1.36 26.55
N VAL A 212 9.03 0.88 26.32
CA VAL A 212 10.22 1.15 27.16
C VAL A 212 10.58 2.63 27.14
N LEU A 213 10.59 3.27 25.97
CA LEU A 213 10.93 4.69 25.85
C LEU A 213 9.85 5.61 26.41
N ARG A 214 8.76 5.07 26.97
CA ARG A 214 7.55 5.78 27.43
C ARG A 214 7.08 6.83 26.43
N ARG A 215 7.41 6.63 25.16
CA ARG A 215 6.85 7.41 24.06
C ARG A 215 5.48 6.83 23.86
N ALA A 216 4.56 7.25 24.74
CA ALA A 216 3.19 7.44 24.31
C ALA A 216 3.29 8.12 22.94
N PRO A 217 2.56 7.65 21.92
CA PRO A 217 2.57 8.20 20.56
C PRO A 217 2.06 9.66 20.57
N ARG A 218 2.91 10.53 21.09
CA ARG A 218 2.83 11.98 21.27
C ARG A 218 3.85 12.65 20.34
N VAL A 219 4.52 11.88 19.48
CA VAL A 219 5.42 12.37 18.43
C VAL A 219 4.67 13.27 17.43
N ALA A 220 3.33 13.19 17.38
CA ALA A 220 2.46 14.12 16.67
C ALA A 220 2.56 15.58 17.14
N ALA A 221 2.83 15.86 18.42
CA ALA A 221 2.81 17.25 18.90
C ALA A 221 4.01 18.08 18.41
N GLY A 222 5.15 17.43 18.10
CA GLY A 222 6.37 18.11 17.66
C GLY A 222 6.55 18.19 16.15
N TRP A 223 6.09 17.19 15.40
CA TRP A 223 6.35 17.10 13.95
C TRP A 223 5.30 17.77 13.07
N LEU A 224 4.01 17.74 13.45
CA LEU A 224 2.98 18.51 12.72
C LEU A 224 3.29 20.01 12.74
N ARG A 225 3.83 20.51 13.87
CA ARG A 225 4.26 21.90 14.01
C ARG A 225 5.45 22.28 13.09
N ARG A 226 6.25 21.30 12.61
CA ARG A 226 7.37 21.55 11.68
C ARG A 226 6.95 21.48 10.21
N GLU A 227 6.02 20.60 9.84
CA GLU A 227 5.48 20.55 8.47
C GLU A 227 4.66 21.82 8.14
N ASP A 228 3.96 22.38 9.13
CA ASP A 228 3.26 23.67 8.99
C ASP A 228 4.25 24.85 8.88
N ALA A 229 5.38 24.79 9.58
CA ALA A 229 6.43 25.83 9.50
C ALA A 229 7.22 25.79 8.18
N GLY A 230 7.47 24.61 7.61
CA GLY A 230 8.17 24.46 6.34
C GLY A 230 7.35 24.93 5.14
N LYS A 231 6.04 24.69 5.14
CA LYS A 231 5.14 25.14 4.07
C LYS A 231 4.92 26.66 4.07
N ALA A 232 4.89 27.29 5.24
CA ALA A 232 4.80 28.74 5.35
C ALA A 232 6.00 29.45 4.69
N CYS A 233 7.21 28.88 4.79
CA CYS A 233 8.39 29.45 4.14
C CYS A 233 8.44 29.25 2.61
N ASP A 234 7.86 28.17 2.08
CA ASP A 234 7.83 27.92 0.63
C ASP A 234 6.76 28.77 -0.10
N GLU A 235 5.64 29.07 0.55
CA GLU A 235 4.60 29.95 -0.03
C GLU A 235 5.05 31.42 -0.07
N ASP A 236 5.80 31.90 0.93
CA ASP A 236 6.42 33.24 0.89
C ASP A 236 7.49 33.35 -0.21
N ALA A 237 8.24 32.27 -0.49
CA ALA A 237 9.23 32.25 -1.58
C ALA A 237 8.59 32.22 -2.98
N GLY A 238 7.38 31.67 -3.11
CA GLY A 238 6.59 31.68 -4.34
C GLY A 238 5.96 33.05 -4.64
N ALA A 239 5.46 33.73 -3.61
CA ALA A 239 4.81 35.04 -3.74
C ALA A 239 5.80 36.15 -4.20
N VAL A 240 7.06 36.11 -3.76
CA VAL A 240 8.09 37.07 -4.17
C VAL A 240 8.51 36.91 -5.64
N ARG A 241 8.28 35.73 -6.26
CA ARG A 241 8.61 35.51 -7.68
C ARG A 241 7.57 36.05 -8.65
N ASP A 242 6.31 36.17 -8.26
CA ASP A 242 5.25 36.68 -9.14
C ASP A 242 5.18 38.21 -9.20
N GLU A 243 5.66 38.94 -8.18
CA GLU A 243 5.73 40.42 -8.24
C GLU A 243 6.85 40.95 -9.16
N GLY A 244 7.87 40.13 -9.48
CA GLY A 244 8.98 40.53 -10.36
C GLY A 244 8.71 40.45 -11.86
N ALA A 245 7.63 39.77 -12.29
CA ALA A 245 7.36 39.50 -13.71
C ALA A 245 6.41 40.53 -14.37
N GLY A 246 5.78 41.42 -13.59
CA GLY A 246 4.76 42.37 -14.08
C GLY A 246 5.28 43.70 -14.65
N ALA A 247 6.56 44.05 -14.47
CA ALA A 247 7.04 45.42 -14.71
C ALA A 247 7.70 45.68 -16.08
N ALA A 248 7.79 44.71 -16.99
CA ALA A 248 8.61 44.83 -18.21
C ALA A 248 7.86 44.70 -19.55
N ARG A 249 6.60 45.15 -19.65
CA ARG A 249 5.90 45.28 -20.94
C ARG A 249 5.17 46.60 -21.09
N GLY A 250 5.88 47.61 -21.55
CA GLY A 250 5.25 48.81 -22.08
C GLY A 250 6.24 49.92 -22.39
N LYS A 251 6.79 49.94 -23.62
CA LYS A 251 7.11 51.14 -24.43
C LYS A 251 7.91 50.77 -25.70
N GLY A 252 7.52 51.34 -26.84
CA GLY A 252 8.21 51.29 -28.14
C GLY A 252 7.27 50.86 -29.27
N ALA A 253 6.26 51.63 -29.67
CA ALA A 253 6.29 52.87 -30.47
C ALA A 253 6.76 52.63 -31.92
N GLY A 254 5.85 52.89 -32.87
CA GLY A 254 5.92 52.47 -34.26
C GLY A 254 6.93 53.21 -35.13
N TRP A 255 7.41 52.51 -36.16
CA TRP A 255 8.17 53.05 -37.27
C TRP A 255 7.37 52.81 -38.55
N ARG A 256 7.12 53.86 -39.33
CA ARG A 256 6.57 53.81 -40.70
C ARG A 256 7.63 54.38 -41.64
N PRO A 257 8.00 53.70 -42.74
CA PRO A 257 8.66 54.36 -43.86
C PRO A 257 7.63 54.83 -44.89
N ALA A 258 8.06 55.86 -45.63
CA ALA A 258 7.36 56.57 -46.70
C ALA A 258 7.15 55.72 -47.95
#